data_AF-A0A401Q8W3-F1
#
_entry.id   AF-A0A401Q8W3-F1
#
_cell.length_a   1.000
_cell.length_b   1.000
_cell.length_c   1.000
_cell.angle_alpha   90.00
_cell.angle_beta   90.00
_cell.angle_gamma   90.00
#
_symmetry.space_group_name_H-M   'P 1'
#
loop_
_entity.id
_entity.type
_entity.pdbx_description
1 polymer ?
#
loop_
_entity_poly.entity_id
_entity_poly.type
_entity_poly.pdbx_seq_one_letter_code
_entity_poly.pdbx_strand_id
1 'polypeptide(L)'
;SLEITTEWLQEAASELLSSDMNISVHGGAVAGAKDISALCPTSVLNHAYVKLLKWDHTNRLFPEPVLMDQSRFKEMQQELNQLTIIAAVLLVIYNMTGAAISGLSGFLGRLKRIIKVLLTGMHTL
;
A
#
# COMPACT_ATOMS: atom_id res chain seq x y z
N SER A 1 -11.07 26.79 -3.03
CA SER A 1 -11.98 25.71 -2.62
C SER A 1 -11.14 24.49 -2.24
N LEU A 2 -11.60 23.62 -1.33
CA LEU A 2 -10.91 22.36 -0.91
C LEU A 2 -11.67 21.13 -1.46
N GLU A 3 -12.03 21.19 -2.73
CA GLU A 3 -12.92 20.21 -3.35
C GLU A 3 -12.24 18.84 -3.48
N ILE A 4 -10.96 18.81 -3.88
CA ILE A 4 -10.22 17.56 -4.08
C ILE A 4 -9.97 16.88 -2.74
N THR A 5 -9.62 17.65 -1.71
CA THR A 5 -9.45 17.14 -0.34
C THR A 5 -10.73 16.53 0.21
N THR A 6 -11.87 17.19 -0.04
CA THR A 6 -13.17 16.68 0.44
C THR A 6 -13.53 15.36 -0.24
N GLU A 7 -13.37 15.29 -1.57
CA GLU A 7 -13.58 14.06 -2.34
C GLU A 7 -12.66 12.93 -1.87
N TRP A 8 -11.37 13.22 -1.70
CA TRP A 8 -10.35 12.26 -1.26
C TRP A 8 -10.67 11.65 0.11
N LEU A 9 -11.05 12.49 1.10
CA LEU A 9 -11.41 12.01 2.43
C LEU A 9 -12.75 11.26 2.45
N GLN A 10 -13.72 11.69 1.64
CA GLN A 10 -15.01 11.01 1.52
C GLN A 10 -14.85 9.62 0.88
N GLU A 11 -14.00 9.50 -0.14
CA GLU A 11 -13.66 8.21 -0.74
C GLU A 11 -13.01 7.28 0.29
N ALA A 12 -12.04 7.79 1.07
CA ALA A 12 -11.38 7.03 2.12
C ALA A 12 -12.36 6.57 3.22
N ALA A 13 -13.27 7.44 3.65
CA ALA A 13 -14.30 7.09 4.64
C ALA A 13 -15.25 6.01 4.12
N SER A 14 -15.68 6.13 2.85
CA SER A 14 -16.62 5.19 2.22
C SER A 14 -16.02 3.78 2.10
N GLU A 15 -14.73 3.69 1.76
CA GLU A 15 -14.02 2.42 1.69
C GLU A 15 -13.89 1.72 3.04
N LEU A 16 -13.59 2.48 4.11
CA LEU A 16 -13.52 1.92 5.46
C LEU A 16 -14.87 1.32 5.90
N LEU A 17 -15.97 2.03 5.63
CA LEU A 17 -17.32 1.52 5.91
C LEU A 17 -17.64 0.25 5.12
N SER A 18 -17.24 0.21 3.84
CA SER A 18 -17.46 -0.97 2.99
C SER A 18 -16.65 -2.18 3.47
N SER A 19 -15.45 -1.95 4.00
CA SER A 19 -14.56 -3.00 4.51
C SER A 19 -15.08 -3.60 5.82
N ASP A 20 -15.56 -2.75 6.75
CA ASP A 20 -16.17 -3.19 8.01
C ASP A 20 -17.43 -4.04 7.79
N MET A 21 -18.29 -3.64 6.82
CA MET A 21 -19.46 -4.45 6.47
C MET A 21 -19.07 -5.81 5.89
N ASN A 22 -18.00 -5.89 5.09
CA ASN A 22 -17.58 -7.17 4.48
C ASN A 22 -17.02 -8.16 5.53
N ILE A 23 -16.34 -7.66 6.57
CA ILE A 23 -15.88 -8.46 7.71
C ILE A 23 -17.07 -9.01 8.51
N SER A 24 -18.11 -8.20 8.73
CA SER A 24 -19.32 -8.63 9.44
C SER A 24 -20.15 -9.68 8.67
N VAL A 25 -20.00 -9.80 7.35
CA VAL A 25 -20.73 -10.78 6.54
C VAL A 25 -20.04 -12.14 6.52
N HIS A 26 -18.71 -12.20 6.69
CA HIS A 26 -17.95 -13.46 6.77
C HIS A 26 -17.74 -14.00 8.20
N GLY A 27 -17.89 -13.15 9.22
CA GLY A 27 -17.93 -13.57 10.63
C GLY A 27 -19.37 -13.79 11.09
N GLY A 28 -19.74 -15.03 11.39
CA GLY A 28 -21.10 -15.40 11.81
C GLY A 28 -21.68 -14.44 12.85
N ALA A 29 -22.90 -13.97 12.56
CA ALA A 29 -23.61 -12.93 13.29
C ALA A 29 -23.70 -13.19 14.81
N VAL A 30 -23.36 -12.17 15.59
CA VAL A 30 -23.97 -11.95 16.91
C VAL A 30 -24.67 -10.60 16.86
N ALA A 31 -25.99 -10.64 16.92
CA ALA A 31 -26.86 -9.48 16.92
C ALA A 31 -26.62 -8.62 18.18
N GLY A 32 -26.18 -7.39 17.95
CA GLY A 32 -26.16 -6.30 18.92
C GLY A 32 -26.26 -5.00 18.12
N ALA A 33 -27.46 -4.45 18.04
CA ALA A 33 -27.73 -3.21 17.32
C ALA A 33 -26.90 -2.05 17.88
N LYS A 34 -26.61 -1.09 16.99
CA LYS A 34 -26.24 0.30 17.27
C LYS A 34 -24.73 0.57 17.37
N ASP A 35 -24.10 0.63 16.21
CA ASP A 35 -23.53 1.88 15.70
C ASP A 35 -22.89 1.55 14.36
N ILE A 36 -23.25 2.29 13.31
CA ILE A 36 -22.27 2.58 12.27
C ILE A 36 -21.18 3.31 13.05
N SER A 37 -20.21 2.58 13.58
CA SER A 37 -19.19 3.10 14.49
C SER A 37 -18.65 4.35 13.83
N ALA A 38 -18.93 5.50 14.43
CA ALA A 38 -18.57 6.78 13.85
C ALA A 38 -17.08 6.68 13.50
N LEU A 39 -16.76 6.69 12.20
CA LEU A 39 -15.40 6.46 11.74
C LEU A 39 -14.49 7.41 12.50
N CYS A 40 -13.49 6.86 13.19
CA CYS A 40 -12.53 7.69 13.88
C CYS A 40 -11.87 8.61 12.84
N PRO A 41 -11.89 9.95 13.01
CA PRO A 41 -11.30 10.87 12.05
C PRO A 41 -9.84 10.53 11.72
N THR A 42 -9.09 10.06 12.73
CA THR A 42 -7.71 9.58 12.57
C THR A 42 -7.61 8.35 11.67
N SER A 43 -8.58 7.42 11.74
CA SER A 43 -8.61 6.25 10.87
C SER A 43 -8.84 6.64 9.41
N VAL A 44 -9.79 7.56 9.16
CA VAL A 44 -10.06 8.10 7.83
C VAL A 44 -8.82 8.80 7.26
N LEU A 45 -8.18 9.67 8.06
CA LEU A 45 -6.96 10.35 7.65
C LEU A 45 -5.84 9.36 7.34
N ASN A 46 -5.59 8.40 8.23
CA ASN A 46 -4.54 7.39 8.02
C ASN A 46 -4.79 6.58 6.74
N HIS A 47 -6.02 6.12 6.52
CA HIS A 47 -6.40 5.38 5.32
C HIS A 47 -6.19 6.24 4.07
N ALA A 48 -6.66 7.49 4.10
CA ALA A 48 -6.49 8.44 3.01
C ALA A 48 -5.01 8.68 2.67
N TYR A 49 -4.15 8.86 3.67
CA TYR A 49 -2.70 9.02 3.48
C TYR A 49 -2.02 7.75 2.94
N VAL A 50 -2.40 6.57 3.42
CA VAL A 50 -1.87 5.29 2.90
C VAL A 50 -2.24 5.10 1.43
N LYS A 51 -3.44 5.52 1.01
CA LYS A 51 -3.85 5.47 -0.40
C LYS A 51 -2.96 6.32 -1.31
N LEU A 52 -2.32 7.37 -0.80
CA LEU A 52 -1.39 8.17 -1.59
C LEU A 52 -0.16 7.36 -2.07
N LEU A 53 0.17 6.24 -1.42
CA LEU A 53 1.27 5.35 -1.84
C LEU A 53 0.97 4.55 -3.13
N LYS A 54 -0.30 4.54 -3.56
CA LYS A 54 -0.76 3.92 -4.82
C LYS A 54 -1.55 4.93 -5.65
N TRP A 55 -1.23 6.22 -5.53
CA TRP A 55 -1.98 7.26 -6.20
C TRP A 55 -1.78 7.22 -7.70
N ASP A 56 -2.85 7.50 -8.46
CA ASP A 56 -2.76 7.69 -9.90
C ASP A 56 -2.26 9.10 -10.22
N HIS A 57 -0.94 9.25 -10.30
CA HIS A 57 -0.30 10.51 -10.64
C HIS A 57 -0.60 11.02 -12.06
N THR A 58 -1.22 10.21 -12.93
CA THR A 58 -1.50 10.57 -14.32
C THR A 58 -2.90 11.14 -14.51
N ASN A 59 -3.89 10.56 -13.83
CA ASN A 59 -5.30 10.93 -14.04
C ASN A 59 -5.93 11.63 -12.83
N ARG A 60 -5.25 11.70 -11.67
CA ARG A 60 -5.80 12.35 -10.47
C ARG A 60 -4.91 13.47 -9.94
N LEU A 61 -5.52 14.61 -9.69
CA LEU A 61 -4.90 15.73 -8.99
C LEU A 61 -4.63 15.37 -7.53
N PHE A 62 -3.52 15.86 -6.98
CA PHE A 62 -3.23 15.70 -5.55
C PHE A 62 -4.21 16.52 -4.71
N PRO A 63 -4.62 16.03 -3.52
CA PRO A 63 -5.35 16.86 -2.57
C PRO A 63 -4.55 18.11 -2.22
N GLU A 64 -5.25 19.24 -2.09
CA GLU A 64 -4.63 20.56 -2.00
C GLU A 64 -3.59 20.68 -0.86
N PRO A 65 -3.82 20.15 0.37
CA PRO A 65 -2.86 20.22 1.48
C PRO A 65 -1.57 19.43 1.25
N VAL A 66 -1.60 18.39 0.42
CA VAL A 66 -0.45 17.49 0.19
C VAL A 66 0.24 17.77 -1.14
N LEU A 67 -0.21 18.79 -1.88
CA LEU A 67 0.33 19.16 -3.19
C LEU A 67 1.84 19.48 -3.12
N MET A 68 2.28 20.15 -2.04
CA MET A 68 3.69 20.49 -1.84
C MET A 68 4.56 19.27 -1.55
N ASP A 69 3.97 18.18 -1.07
CA ASP A 69 4.67 16.94 -0.72
C ASP A 69 4.58 15.86 -1.82
N GLN A 70 4.08 16.21 -3.02
CA GLN A 70 3.86 15.24 -4.10
C GLN A 70 5.13 14.43 -4.47
N SER A 71 6.31 15.06 -4.49
CA SER A 71 7.56 14.37 -4.80
C SER A 71 7.89 13.29 -3.78
N ARG A 72 7.67 13.57 -2.49
CA ARG A 72 7.90 12.62 -1.40
C ARG A 72 6.97 11.41 -1.51
N PHE A 73 5.70 11.62 -1.88
CA PHE A 73 4.77 10.52 -2.14
C PHE A 73 5.18 9.67 -3.36
N LYS A 74 5.65 10.31 -4.44
CA LYS A 74 6.18 9.59 -5.62
C LYS A 74 7.40 8.74 -5.26
N GLU A 75 8.33 9.28 -4.48
CA GLU A 75 9.50 8.55 -4.00
C GLU A 75 9.10 7.34 -3.15
N MET A 76 8.20 7.52 -2.17
CA MET A 76 7.69 6.41 -1.36
C MET A 76 6.97 5.35 -2.19
N GLN A 77 6.19 5.75 -3.19
CA GLN A 77 5.53 4.82 -4.11
C GLN A 77 6.54 4.01 -4.94
N GLN A 78 7.61 4.65 -5.40
CA GLN A 78 8.69 3.97 -6.10
C GLN A 78 9.37 2.94 -5.18
N GLU A 79 9.73 3.32 -3.95
CA GLU A 79 10.32 2.40 -2.98
C GLU A 79 9.40 1.22 -2.66
N LEU A 80 8.10 1.47 -2.48
CA LEU A 80 7.09 0.43 -2.26
C LEU A 80 7.03 -0.55 -3.43
N ASN A 81 7.04 -0.06 -4.67
CA ASN A 81 7.06 -0.90 -5.85
C ASN A 81 8.33 -1.75 -5.91
N GLN A 82 9.49 -1.16 -5.60
CA GLN A 82 10.75 -1.89 -5.55
C GLN A 82 10.74 -3.01 -4.51
N LEU A 83 10.23 -2.71 -3.31
CA LEU A 83 10.11 -3.71 -2.26
C LEU A 83 9.15 -4.84 -2.65
N THR A 84 8.04 -4.50 -3.33
CA THR A 84 7.06 -5.48 -3.83
C THR A 84 7.69 -6.44 -4.84
N ILE A 85 8.44 -5.91 -5.81
CA ILE A 85 9.16 -6.74 -6.81
C ILE A 85 10.19 -7.63 -6.13
N ILE A 86 11.00 -7.08 -5.22
CA ILE A 86 11.98 -7.85 -4.45
C ILE A 86 11.27 -8.99 -3.70
N ALA A 87 10.20 -8.68 -2.95
CA ALA A 87 9.47 -9.68 -2.18
C ALA A 87 8.86 -10.77 -3.07
N ALA A 88 8.25 -10.40 -4.21
CA ALA A 88 7.68 -11.34 -5.16
C ALA A 88 8.74 -12.28 -5.76
N VAL A 89 9.88 -11.73 -6.21
CA VAL A 89 10.98 -12.54 -6.76
C VAL A 89 11.55 -13.48 -5.70
N LEU A 90 11.76 -13.00 -4.48
CA LEU A 90 12.23 -13.82 -3.37
C LEU A 90 11.23 -14.95 -3.04
N LEU A 91 9.94 -14.64 -3.02
CA LEU A 91 8.88 -15.61 -2.75
C LEU A 91 8.84 -16.69 -3.83
N VAL A 92 8.91 -16.32 -5.11
CA VAL A 92 8.91 -17.28 -6.24
C VAL A 92 10.13 -18.20 -6.16
N ILE A 93 11.32 -17.64 -5.95
CA ILE A 93 12.56 -18.43 -5.87
C ILE A 93 12.55 -19.39 -4.69
N TYR A 94 12.04 -18.94 -3.54
CA TYR A 94 11.90 -19.79 -2.36
C TYR A 94 10.91 -20.92 -2.60
N ASN A 95 9.76 -20.66 -3.23
CA ASN A 95 8.78 -21.70 -3.55
C ASN A 95 9.31 -22.70 -4.59
N MET A 96 10.10 -22.26 -5.57
CA MET A 96 10.63 -23.13 -6.64
C MET A 96 11.85 -23.94 -6.21
N THR A 97 12.72 -23.37 -5.38
CA THR A 97 14.05 -23.95 -5.09
C THR A 97 14.26 -24.24 -3.61
N GLY A 98 13.24 -24.00 -2.76
CA GLY A 98 13.34 -23.98 -1.30
C GLY A 98 14.19 -25.08 -0.69
N ALA A 99 14.01 -26.33 -1.07
CA ALA A 99 14.82 -27.45 -0.56
C ALA A 99 16.32 -27.37 -0.96
N ALA A 100 16.64 -26.90 -2.17
CA ALA A 100 18.01 -26.83 -2.68
C ALA A 100 18.79 -25.60 -2.18
N ILE A 101 18.11 -24.52 -1.76
CA ILE A 101 18.77 -23.30 -1.24
C ILE A 101 18.65 -23.12 0.29
N SER A 102 17.89 -23.97 0.98
CA SER A 102 17.71 -23.90 2.44
C SER A 102 19.02 -24.02 3.24
N GLY A 103 20.06 -24.67 2.69
CA GLY A 103 21.38 -24.76 3.32
C GLY A 103 22.33 -23.60 3.00
N LEU A 104 21.97 -22.70 2.08
CA LEU A 104 22.88 -21.68 1.55
C LEU A 104 22.77 -20.38 2.35
N SER A 105 23.55 -20.30 3.43
CA SER A 105 23.58 -19.11 4.30
C SER A 105 23.93 -17.85 3.49
N GLY A 106 23.16 -16.79 3.73
CA GLY A 106 23.34 -15.49 3.05
C GLY A 106 22.99 -15.46 1.56
N PHE A 107 22.46 -16.53 0.95
CA PHE A 107 21.96 -16.49 -0.43
C PHE A 107 20.85 -15.46 -0.60
N LEU A 108 19.88 -15.45 0.31
CA LEU A 108 18.75 -14.52 0.30
C LEU A 108 19.22 -13.05 0.35
N GLY A 109 20.19 -12.75 1.21
CA GLY A 109 20.77 -11.42 1.33
C GLY A 109 21.51 -10.98 0.06
N ARG A 110 22.27 -11.89 -0.57
CA ARG A 110 22.95 -11.65 -1.85
C ARG A 110 21.95 -11.42 -2.99
N LEU A 111 20.93 -12.25 -3.09
CA LEU A 111 19.88 -12.15 -4.08
C LEU A 111 19.08 -10.85 -3.94
N LYS A 112 18.68 -10.49 -2.70
CA LYS A 112 18.04 -9.19 -2.41
C LYS A 112 18.90 -8.01 -2.87
N ARG A 113 20.22 -8.07 -2.66
CA ARG A 113 21.17 -7.04 -3.11
C ARG A 113 21.21 -6.95 -4.63
N ILE A 114 21.31 -8.08 -5.34
CA ILE A 114 21.36 -8.12 -6.81
C ILE A 114 20.07 -7.52 -7.39
N ILE A 115 18.89 -7.96 -6.92
CA ILE A 115 17.61 -7.43 -7.38
C ILE A 115 17.52 -5.92 -7.12
N LYS A 116 17.95 -5.46 -5.95
CA LYS A 116 17.96 -4.02 -5.62
C LYS A 116 18.84 -3.23 -6.59
N VAL A 117 20.06 -3.69 -6.88
CA VAL A 117 20.98 -3.01 -7.82
C VAL A 117 20.38 -2.95 -9.23
N LEU A 118 19.84 -4.06 -9.73
CA LEU A 118 19.21 -4.11 -11.05
C LEU A 118 18.04 -3.11 -11.14
N LEU A 119 17.21 -3.05 -10.11
CA LEU A 119 16.04 -2.21 -10.10
C LEU A 119 16.37 -0.73 -9.96
N THR A 120 17.39 -0.37 -9.15
CA THR A 120 17.88 1.01 -9.07
C THR A 120 18.42 1.50 -10.42
N GLY A 121 19.11 0.65 -11.20
CA GLY A 121 19.64 1.02 -12.51
C GLY A 121 18.58 1.21 -13.61
N MET A 122 17.38 0.65 -13.45
CA MET A 122 16.28 0.81 -14.42
C MET A 122 15.53 2.14 -14.29
N HIS A 123 15.60 2.80 -13.14
CA HIS A 123 14.94 4.11 -12.91
C HIS A 123 15.80 5.31 -13.34
N THR A 124 17.04 5.08 -13.80
CA THR A 124 17.98 6.12 -14.27
C THR A 124 18.10 6.23 -15.79
N LEU A 125 17.34 5.42 -16.55
CA LEU A 125 17.26 5.44 -18.02
C LEU A 125 15.91 6.01 -18.44
#